data_AF-A0A957SDT7-F1
#
_entry.id   AF-A0A957SDT7-F1
#
_cell.length_a   1.000
_cell.length_b   1.000
_cell.length_c   1.000
_cell.angle_alpha   90.00
_cell.angle_beta   90.00
_cell.angle_gamma   90.00
#
_symmetry.space_group_name_H-M   'P 1'
#
loop_
_entity.id
_entity.type
_entity.pdbx_description
1 polymer ?
#
loop_
_entity_poly.entity_id
_entity_poly.type
_entity_poly.pdbx_seq_one_letter_code
_entity_poly.pdbx_strand_id
1 'polypeptide(L)'
;DELEQQAAIEIAAEEDAIEVARTRGYVDSCHSLLALEKGEWDQAITWYEKMAGNGSDFGQNYQFLYIPLIHGGQYETALTFIQRDKAHKIRSGFWEGLAQYHLGHQNAAEKIWKRVTTTALTEEEARFLFEFALAHFYLGDTEREGLELVLRVIREVESPNWSLFVLAGLGWAARGSMSNAHTNFSIAVDQRRSLAQSRLLPNEMLTFVRDLVDESDQAELAKYFEPSA
;
A
#
# COMPACT_ATOMS: atom_id res chain seq x y z
N ASP A 1 -21.62 11.09 -47.72
CA ASP A 1 -21.14 9.82 -48.29
C ASP A 1 -19.65 9.59 -48.27
N GLU A 2 -18.82 10.03 -49.21
CA GLU A 2 -17.39 9.61 -49.25
C GLU A 2 -16.57 10.11 -48.04
N LEU A 3 -16.79 11.36 -47.61
CA LEU A 3 -16.14 11.92 -46.40
C LEU A 3 -16.61 11.27 -45.09
N GLU A 4 -17.88 10.85 -45.02
CA GLU A 4 -18.43 10.16 -43.85
C GLU A 4 -17.92 8.72 -43.76
N GLN A 5 -17.72 8.07 -44.91
CA GLN A 5 -17.16 6.73 -44.99
C GLN A 5 -15.66 6.73 -44.65
N GLN A 6 -14.91 7.75 -45.09
CA GLN A 6 -13.52 7.96 -44.71
C GLN A 6 -13.38 8.21 -43.20
N ALA A 7 -14.22 9.07 -42.63
CA ALA A 7 -14.22 9.35 -41.19
C ALA A 7 -14.57 8.10 -40.36
N ALA A 8 -15.52 7.27 -40.80
CA ALA A 8 -15.87 6.04 -40.11
C ALA A 8 -14.72 5.01 -40.10
N ILE A 9 -13.93 4.93 -41.19
CA ILE A 9 -12.75 4.06 -41.26
C ILE A 9 -11.65 4.56 -40.32
N GLU A 10 -11.41 5.87 -40.26
CA GLU A 10 -10.42 6.47 -39.36
C GLU A 10 -10.79 6.26 -37.89
N ILE A 11 -12.07 6.45 -37.53
CA ILE A 11 -12.57 6.19 -36.18
C ILE A 11 -12.40 4.71 -35.81
N ALA A 12 -12.79 3.78 -36.68
CA ALA A 12 -12.66 2.36 -36.41
C ALA A 12 -11.19 1.93 -36.25
N ALA A 13 -10.28 2.48 -37.06
CA ALA A 13 -8.85 2.21 -36.94
C ALA A 13 -8.25 2.78 -35.65
N GLU A 14 -8.75 3.94 -35.19
CA GLU A 14 -8.36 4.54 -33.91
C GLU A 14 -8.86 3.71 -32.73
N GLU A 15 -10.10 3.23 -32.77
CA GLU A 15 -10.67 2.33 -31.75
C GLU A 15 -9.88 1.01 -31.63
N ASP A 16 -9.57 0.37 -32.77
CA ASP A 16 -8.73 -0.83 -32.81
C ASP A 16 -7.33 -0.57 -32.25
N ALA A 17 -6.72 0.59 -32.55
CA ALA A 17 -5.42 0.96 -32.04
C ALA A 17 -5.43 1.17 -30.51
N ILE A 18 -6.49 1.80 -29.98
CA ILE A 18 -6.70 1.98 -28.54
C ILE A 18 -6.86 0.62 -27.85
N GLU A 19 -7.63 -0.30 -28.43
CA GLU A 19 -7.81 -1.64 -27.87
C GLU A 19 -6.51 -2.44 -27.85
N VAL A 20 -5.74 -2.42 -28.94
CA VAL A 20 -4.42 -3.07 -29.00
C VAL A 20 -3.46 -2.48 -27.97
N ALA A 21 -3.43 -1.16 -27.81
CA ALA A 21 -2.61 -0.50 -26.79
C ALA A 21 -3.03 -0.90 -25.37
N ARG A 22 -4.32 -0.99 -25.09
CA ARG A 22 -4.86 -1.44 -23.80
C ARG A 22 -4.48 -2.89 -23.50
N THR A 23 -4.65 -3.81 -24.45
CA THR A 23 -4.27 -5.22 -24.29
C THR A 23 -2.76 -5.37 -24.09
N ARG A 24 -1.94 -4.61 -24.82
CA ARG A 24 -0.49 -4.60 -24.61
C ARG A 24 -0.11 -4.07 -23.24
N GLY A 25 -0.71 -2.97 -22.80
CA GLY A 25 -0.52 -2.44 -21.46
C GLY A 25 -0.87 -3.45 -20.37
N TYR A 26 -1.96 -4.21 -20.54
CA TYR A 26 -2.33 -5.28 -19.62
C TYR A 26 -1.26 -6.39 -19.56
N VAL A 27 -0.76 -6.84 -20.71
CA VAL A 27 0.30 -7.87 -20.77
C VAL A 27 1.60 -7.37 -20.13
N ASP A 28 2.01 -6.13 -20.41
CA ASP A 28 3.19 -5.51 -19.79
C ASP A 28 3.02 -5.38 -18.26
N SER A 29 1.81 -5.07 -17.77
CA SER A 29 1.48 -5.07 -16.34
C SER A 29 1.66 -6.45 -15.71
N CYS A 30 1.15 -7.51 -16.35
CA CYS A 30 1.35 -8.88 -15.88
C CYS A 30 2.83 -9.28 -15.82
N HIS A 31 3.64 -8.87 -16.81
CA HIS A 31 5.09 -9.10 -16.78
C HIS A 31 5.76 -8.34 -15.63
N SER A 32 5.38 -7.09 -15.40
CA SER A 32 5.88 -6.31 -14.27
C SER A 32 5.57 -6.98 -12.93
N LEU A 33 4.31 -7.38 -12.70
CA LEU A 33 3.89 -8.04 -11.46
C LEU A 33 4.62 -9.38 -11.25
N LEU A 34 4.76 -10.19 -12.30
CA LEU A 34 5.49 -11.46 -12.20
C LEU A 34 6.97 -11.25 -11.85
N ALA A 35 7.61 -10.21 -12.40
CA ALA A 35 8.99 -9.87 -12.07
C ALA A 35 9.12 -9.39 -10.62
N LEU A 36 8.16 -8.59 -10.12
CA LEU A 36 8.11 -8.17 -8.70
C LEU A 36 8.01 -9.35 -7.75
N GLU A 37 7.12 -10.31 -8.03
CA GLU A 37 6.96 -11.53 -7.22
C GLU A 37 8.24 -12.39 -7.18
N LYS A 38 9.07 -12.31 -8.22
CA LYS A 38 10.37 -13.01 -8.29
C LYS A 38 11.53 -12.21 -7.70
N GLY A 39 11.32 -10.96 -7.30
CA GLY A 39 12.39 -10.05 -6.89
C GLY A 39 13.30 -9.59 -8.04
N GLU A 40 12.85 -9.69 -9.28
CA GLU A 40 13.57 -9.25 -10.49
C GLU A 40 13.34 -7.74 -10.72
N TRP A 41 13.83 -6.89 -9.82
CA TRP A 41 13.47 -5.48 -9.72
C TRP A 41 13.69 -4.67 -11.00
N ASP A 42 14.84 -4.84 -11.66
CA ASP A 42 15.15 -4.11 -12.90
C ASP A 42 14.19 -4.49 -14.05
N GLN A 43 13.81 -5.78 -14.12
CA GLN A 43 12.86 -6.26 -15.12
C GLN A 43 11.45 -5.73 -14.82
N ALA A 44 11.05 -5.75 -13.56
CA ALA A 44 9.77 -5.20 -13.13
C ALA A 44 9.63 -3.73 -13.55
N ILE A 45 10.66 -2.91 -13.26
CA ILE A 45 10.69 -1.50 -13.64
C ILE A 45 10.61 -1.34 -15.17
N THR A 46 11.39 -2.12 -15.91
CA THR A 46 11.39 -2.08 -17.38
C THR A 46 10.00 -2.35 -17.95
N TRP A 47 9.30 -3.36 -17.44
CA TRP A 47 7.94 -3.69 -17.88
C TRP A 47 6.91 -2.64 -17.46
N TYR A 48 7.04 -2.11 -16.24
CA TYR A 48 6.18 -1.02 -15.78
C TYR A 48 6.33 0.24 -16.65
N GLU A 49 7.56 0.62 -17.00
CA GLU A 49 7.79 1.80 -17.86
C GLU A 49 7.24 1.61 -19.27
N LYS A 50 7.32 0.40 -19.83
CA LYS A 50 6.65 0.07 -21.11
C LYS A 50 5.13 0.20 -21.01
N MET A 51 4.53 -0.37 -19.96
CA MET A 51 3.09 -0.24 -19.68
C MET A 51 2.66 1.23 -19.57
N ALA A 52 3.44 2.04 -18.85
CA ALA A 52 3.16 3.46 -18.65
C ALA A 52 3.30 4.28 -19.93
N GLY A 53 4.26 3.94 -20.79
CA GLY A 53 4.49 4.58 -22.09
C GLY A 53 3.39 4.33 -23.12
N ASN A 54 2.63 3.23 -22.98
CA ASN A 54 1.56 2.85 -23.93
C ASN A 54 0.24 3.66 -23.75
N GLY A 55 0.23 4.70 -22.91
CA GLY A 55 -0.97 5.51 -22.68
C GLY A 55 -2.09 4.78 -21.93
N SER A 56 -1.77 3.66 -21.27
CA SER A 56 -2.74 2.92 -20.47
C SER A 56 -3.04 3.65 -19.16
N ASP A 57 -4.28 3.55 -18.67
CA ASP A 57 -4.68 4.09 -17.35
C ASP A 57 -3.82 3.56 -16.20
N PHE A 58 -3.15 2.42 -16.41
CA PHE A 58 -2.21 1.84 -15.46
C PHE A 58 -0.94 2.67 -15.27
N GLY A 59 -0.53 3.48 -16.24
CA GLY A 59 0.72 4.26 -16.19
C GLY A 59 0.78 5.31 -15.09
N GLN A 60 -0.38 5.70 -14.54
CA GLN A 60 -0.47 6.67 -13.44
C GLN A 60 -0.46 6.01 -12.05
N ASN A 61 -0.53 4.68 -11.98
CA ASN A 61 -0.65 3.94 -10.73
C ASN A 61 0.70 3.48 -10.18
N TYR A 62 1.57 4.45 -9.88
CA TYR A 62 2.94 4.21 -9.40
C TYR A 62 3.00 3.35 -8.12
N GLN A 63 1.93 3.32 -7.32
CA GLN A 63 1.85 2.50 -6.12
C GLN A 63 2.03 1.00 -6.38
N PHE A 64 1.66 0.51 -7.57
CA PHE A 64 1.86 -0.89 -7.93
C PHE A 64 3.34 -1.25 -8.11
N LEU A 65 4.20 -0.24 -8.25
CA LEU A 65 5.63 -0.42 -8.35
C LEU A 65 6.35 -0.09 -7.04
N TYR A 66 6.11 1.09 -6.45
CA TYR A 66 6.92 1.51 -5.30
C TYR A 66 6.61 0.76 -4.00
N ILE A 67 5.37 0.28 -3.79
CA ILE A 67 5.03 -0.47 -2.57
C ILE A 67 5.78 -1.81 -2.54
N PRO A 68 5.74 -2.65 -3.60
CA PRO A 68 6.54 -3.87 -3.65
C PRO A 68 8.05 -3.60 -3.55
N LEU A 69 8.55 -2.53 -4.19
CA LEU A 69 9.97 -2.14 -4.07
C LEU A 69 10.35 -1.85 -2.61
N ILE A 70 9.50 -1.14 -1.85
CA ILE A 70 9.73 -0.90 -0.42
C ILE A 70 9.76 -2.21 0.36
N HIS A 71 8.79 -3.11 0.14
CA HIS A 71 8.79 -4.41 0.81
C HIS A 71 9.99 -5.28 0.42
N GLY A 72 10.53 -5.11 -0.80
CA GLY A 72 11.75 -5.74 -1.29
C GLY A 72 13.06 -5.02 -0.88
N GLY A 73 12.99 -4.01 -0.01
CA GLY A 73 14.16 -3.26 0.48
C GLY A 73 14.79 -2.32 -0.55
N GLN A 74 14.15 -2.06 -1.68
CA GLN A 74 14.63 -1.21 -2.76
C GLN A 74 14.24 0.27 -2.54
N TYR A 75 14.59 0.83 -1.38
CA TYR A 75 14.09 2.13 -0.92
C TYR A 75 14.50 3.31 -1.82
N GLU A 76 15.77 3.36 -2.25
CA GLU A 76 16.26 4.44 -3.12
C GLU A 76 15.52 4.45 -4.46
N THR A 77 15.34 3.27 -5.05
CA THR A 77 14.60 3.09 -6.29
C THR A 77 13.13 3.46 -6.12
N ALA A 78 12.49 3.00 -5.04
CA ALA A 78 11.10 3.33 -4.74
C ALA A 78 10.87 4.84 -4.64
N LEU A 79 11.78 5.60 -4.01
CA LEU A 79 11.68 7.06 -3.89
C LEU A 79 11.56 7.76 -5.25
N THR A 80 12.24 7.26 -6.29
CA THR A 80 12.15 7.84 -7.65
C THR A 80 10.74 7.77 -8.23
N PHE A 81 9.97 6.72 -7.89
CA PHE A 81 8.60 6.52 -8.34
C PHE A 81 7.60 7.22 -7.42
N ILE A 82 7.84 7.24 -6.11
CA ILE A 82 7.00 7.97 -5.15
C ILE A 82 6.96 9.46 -5.49
N GLN A 83 8.10 10.06 -5.87
CA GLN A 83 8.16 11.46 -6.29
C GLN A 83 7.36 11.77 -7.56
N ARG A 84 7.02 10.75 -8.37
CA ARG A 84 6.16 10.88 -9.55
C ARG A 84 4.68 10.74 -9.20
N ASP A 85 4.34 10.11 -8.07
CA ASP A 85 2.96 9.99 -7.56
C ASP A 85 2.51 11.29 -6.89
N LYS A 86 1.97 12.20 -7.70
CA LYS A 86 1.42 13.48 -7.23
C LYS A 86 -0.07 13.41 -6.90
N ALA A 87 -0.73 12.31 -7.24
CA ALA A 87 -2.18 12.18 -7.13
C ALA A 87 -2.62 11.95 -5.68
N HIS A 88 -1.82 11.26 -4.89
CA HIS A 88 -2.24 10.75 -3.59
C HIS A 88 -1.28 11.15 -2.48
N LYS A 89 -1.45 12.36 -1.93
CA LYS A 89 -0.52 12.95 -0.95
C LYS A 89 -0.35 12.13 0.34
N ILE A 90 -1.43 11.54 0.86
CA ILE A 90 -1.37 10.71 2.07
C ILE A 90 -0.56 9.44 1.78
N ARG A 91 -0.92 8.71 0.73
CA ARG A 91 -0.23 7.46 0.36
C ARG A 91 1.24 7.73 0.01
N SER A 92 1.50 8.57 -0.98
CA SER A 92 2.88 8.88 -1.41
C SER A 92 3.71 9.42 -0.25
N GLY A 93 3.14 10.30 0.58
CA GLY A 93 3.82 10.82 1.76
C GLY A 93 4.14 9.75 2.79
N PHE A 94 3.22 8.84 3.10
CA PHE A 94 3.49 7.76 4.06
C PHE A 94 4.65 6.88 3.57
N TRP A 95 4.58 6.41 2.32
CA TRP A 95 5.60 5.53 1.74
C TRP A 95 6.94 6.25 1.52
N GLU A 96 6.94 7.55 1.21
CA GLU A 96 8.15 8.38 1.20
C GLU A 96 8.80 8.39 2.57
N GLY A 97 8.02 8.63 3.63
CA GLY A 97 8.50 8.64 5.01
C GLY A 97 9.08 7.28 5.41
N LEU A 98 8.41 6.18 5.06
CA LEU A 98 8.87 4.82 5.34
C LEU A 98 10.19 4.50 4.63
N ALA A 99 10.34 4.86 3.36
CA ALA A 99 11.60 4.69 2.63
C ALA A 99 12.73 5.50 3.29
N GLN A 100 12.47 6.77 3.68
CA GLN A 100 13.46 7.59 4.37
C GLN A 100 13.84 7.01 5.75
N TYR A 101 12.88 6.45 6.48
CA TYR A 101 13.09 5.80 7.77
C TYR A 101 14.08 4.64 7.66
N HIS A 102 13.84 3.73 6.70
CA HIS A 102 14.68 2.56 6.46
C HIS A 102 16.05 2.90 5.87
N LEU A 103 16.19 4.06 5.21
CA LEU A 103 17.49 4.62 4.82
C LEU A 103 18.25 5.30 5.97
N GLY A 104 17.71 5.32 7.19
CA GLY A 104 18.31 5.95 8.37
C GLY A 104 18.09 7.45 8.45
N HIS A 105 17.28 8.05 7.57
CA HIS A 105 16.97 9.48 7.55
C HIS A 105 15.78 9.82 8.47
N GLN A 106 15.91 9.50 9.75
CA GLN A 106 14.85 9.62 10.77
C GLN A 106 14.18 11.00 10.80
N ASN A 107 14.97 12.07 10.82
CA ASN A 107 14.45 13.45 10.84
C ASN A 107 13.65 13.81 9.57
N ALA A 108 13.98 13.20 8.43
CA ALA A 108 13.25 13.42 7.18
C ALA A 108 11.91 12.67 7.21
N ALA A 109 11.94 11.39 7.61
CA ALA A 109 10.75 10.56 7.78
C ALA A 109 9.72 11.22 8.71
N GLU A 110 10.17 11.68 9.88
CA GLU A 110 9.30 12.35 10.87
C GLU A 110 8.63 13.60 10.30
N LYS A 111 9.37 14.45 9.58
CA LYS A 111 8.81 15.65 8.92
C LYS A 111 7.77 15.29 7.87
N ILE A 112 8.02 14.23 7.11
CA ILE A 112 7.10 13.75 6.08
C ILE A 112 5.81 13.23 6.72
N TRP A 113 5.91 12.36 7.74
CA TRP A 113 4.74 11.83 8.43
C TRP A 113 3.94 12.91 9.15
N LYS A 114 4.59 13.91 9.76
CA LYS A 114 3.88 15.09 10.32
C LYS A 114 3.05 15.80 9.27
N ARG A 115 3.57 15.94 8.05
CA ARG A 115 2.79 16.52 6.94
C ARG A 115 1.60 15.64 6.55
N VAL A 116 1.79 14.32 6.52
CA VAL A 116 0.70 13.36 6.25
C VAL A 116 -0.41 13.50 7.29
N THR A 117 -0.09 13.48 8.58
CA THR A 117 -1.09 13.55 9.66
C THR A 117 -1.80 14.89 9.75
N THR A 118 -1.19 15.97 9.26
CA THR A 118 -1.85 17.29 9.14
C THR A 118 -2.71 17.44 7.87
N THR A 119 -2.69 16.47 6.97
CA THR A 119 -3.54 16.50 5.77
C THR A 119 -4.98 16.20 6.19
N ALA A 120 -5.92 17.06 5.80
CA ALA A 120 -7.34 16.85 6.10
C ALA A 120 -7.80 15.54 5.44
N LEU A 121 -8.42 14.64 6.19
CA LEU A 121 -8.93 13.38 5.65
C LEU A 121 -10.32 13.60 5.05
N THR A 122 -10.38 13.97 3.77
CA THR A 122 -11.65 14.07 3.03
C THR A 122 -12.26 12.69 2.76
N GLU A 123 -13.52 12.64 2.29
CA GLU A 123 -14.17 11.38 1.91
C GLU A 123 -13.38 10.63 0.82
N GLU A 124 -12.81 11.33 -0.16
CA GLU A 124 -11.96 10.72 -1.18
C GLU A 124 -10.66 10.16 -0.60
N GLU A 125 -10.11 10.81 0.42
CA GLU A 125 -8.87 10.42 1.08
C GLU A 125 -9.07 9.34 2.14
N ALA A 126 -10.30 9.08 2.58
CA ALA A 126 -10.62 8.03 3.55
C ALA A 126 -10.16 6.63 3.09
N ARG A 127 -10.03 6.42 1.76
CA ARG A 127 -9.43 5.19 1.20
C ARG A 127 -7.96 4.97 1.56
N PHE A 128 -7.26 6.01 2.01
CA PHE A 128 -5.87 5.99 2.48
C PHE A 128 -5.77 6.00 4.01
N LEU A 129 -6.85 5.62 4.71
CA LEU A 129 -6.87 5.52 6.17
C LEU A 129 -5.74 4.64 6.71
N PHE A 130 -5.34 3.62 5.95
CA PHE A 130 -4.25 2.73 6.34
C PHE A 130 -2.92 3.47 6.45
N GLU A 131 -2.51 4.15 5.38
CA GLU A 131 -1.31 4.98 5.34
C GLU A 131 -1.37 6.15 6.34
N PHE A 132 -2.55 6.75 6.52
CA PHE A 132 -2.78 7.82 7.47
C PHE A 132 -2.56 7.36 8.92
N ALA A 133 -3.20 6.25 9.33
CA ALA A 133 -3.07 5.71 10.67
C ALA A 133 -1.64 5.26 10.98
N LEU A 134 -0.96 4.61 10.02
CA LEU A 134 0.44 4.23 10.19
C LEU A 134 1.33 5.45 10.39
N ALA A 135 1.13 6.55 9.66
CA ALA A 135 1.89 7.78 9.88
C ALA A 135 1.78 8.29 11.33
N HIS A 136 0.59 8.19 11.96
CA HIS A 136 0.45 8.48 13.39
C HIS A 136 1.26 7.50 14.26
N PHE A 137 1.19 6.19 13.98
CA PHE A 137 1.90 5.18 14.77
C PHE A 137 3.42 5.36 14.71
N TYR A 138 3.97 5.66 13.53
CA TYR A 138 5.39 5.97 13.37
C TYR A 138 5.84 7.25 14.08
N LEU A 139 4.91 8.18 14.33
CA LEU A 139 5.13 9.35 15.19
C LEU A 139 4.88 9.05 16.68
N GLY A 140 4.62 7.79 17.04
CA GLY A 140 4.34 7.32 18.40
C GLY A 140 2.87 7.45 18.84
N ASP A 141 2.00 8.02 18.01
CA ASP A 141 0.56 8.21 18.24
C ASP A 141 0.23 8.69 19.66
N THR A 142 0.97 9.69 20.15
CA THR A 142 0.93 10.11 21.57
C THR A 142 -0.47 10.54 22.00
N GLU A 143 -1.20 11.21 21.11
CA GLU A 143 -2.55 11.72 21.31
C GLU A 143 -3.66 10.72 20.94
N ARG A 144 -3.30 9.50 20.50
CA ARG A 144 -4.23 8.41 20.08
C ARG A 144 -5.07 8.73 18.85
N GLU A 145 -4.74 9.76 18.08
CA GLU A 145 -5.52 10.18 16.93
C GLU A 145 -5.63 9.06 15.87
N GLY A 146 -4.51 8.37 15.59
CA GLY A 146 -4.49 7.28 14.62
C GLY A 146 -5.33 6.08 15.07
N LEU A 147 -5.08 5.61 16.29
CA LEU A 147 -5.78 4.44 16.82
C LEU A 147 -7.28 4.72 17.04
N GLU A 148 -7.64 5.87 17.58
CA GLU A 148 -9.05 6.22 17.81
C GLU A 148 -9.83 6.34 16.50
N LEU A 149 -9.21 6.86 15.44
CA LEU A 149 -9.80 6.91 14.11
C LEU A 149 -10.08 5.50 13.57
N VAL A 150 -9.10 4.59 13.63
CA VAL A 150 -9.28 3.20 13.18
C VAL A 150 -10.40 2.50 13.97
N LEU A 151 -10.40 2.63 15.30
CA LEU A 151 -11.42 2.02 16.15
C LEU A 151 -12.81 2.62 15.91
N ARG A 152 -12.90 3.90 15.56
CA ARG A 152 -14.16 4.55 15.17
C ARG A 152 -14.70 3.92 13.88
N VAL A 153 -13.87 3.81 12.85
CA VAL A 153 -14.27 3.20 11.57
C VAL A 153 -14.72 1.74 11.75
N ILE A 154 -14.01 0.97 12.59
CA ILE A 154 -14.43 -0.41 12.93
C ILE A 154 -15.84 -0.46 13.55
N ARG A 155 -16.22 0.54 14.37
CA ARG A 155 -17.55 0.58 15.00
C ARG A 155 -18.66 1.05 14.07
N GLU A 156 -18.33 1.90 13.09
CA GLU A 156 -19.29 2.54 12.21
C GLU A 156 -19.59 1.72 10.95
N VAL A 157 -18.64 0.89 10.51
CA VAL A 157 -18.81 0.05 9.31
C VAL A 157 -19.43 -1.31 9.69
N GLU A 158 -20.47 -1.73 8.98
CA GLU A 158 -21.19 -2.99 9.23
C GLU A 158 -20.30 -4.24 9.07
N SER A 159 -19.35 -4.20 8.13
CA SER A 159 -18.40 -5.29 7.87
C SER A 159 -16.98 -4.74 7.66
N PRO A 160 -16.26 -4.41 8.75
CA PRO A 160 -14.91 -3.88 8.66
C PRO A 160 -13.95 -4.91 8.04
N ASN A 161 -13.07 -4.44 7.17
CA ASN A 161 -12.02 -5.26 6.53
C ASN A 161 -10.97 -5.70 7.58
N TRP A 162 -10.42 -6.91 7.43
CA TRP A 162 -9.37 -7.47 8.28
C TRP A 162 -8.16 -6.53 8.44
N SER A 163 -7.86 -5.70 7.43
CA SER A 163 -6.77 -4.73 7.48
C SER A 163 -6.97 -3.66 8.56
N LEU A 164 -8.23 -3.29 8.87
CA LEU A 164 -8.54 -2.36 9.96
C LEU A 164 -8.21 -2.98 11.32
N PHE A 165 -8.46 -4.28 11.49
CA PHE A 165 -8.09 -4.99 12.72
C PHE A 165 -6.57 -5.15 12.84
N VAL A 166 -5.84 -5.31 11.73
CA VAL A 166 -4.37 -5.23 11.74
C VAL A 166 -3.88 -3.87 12.21
N LEU A 167 -4.44 -2.76 11.69
CA LEU A 167 -4.10 -1.41 12.15
C LEU A 167 -4.42 -1.20 13.63
N ALA A 168 -5.58 -1.64 14.09
CA ALA A 168 -5.94 -1.55 15.51
C ALA A 168 -4.97 -2.36 16.37
N GLY A 169 -4.59 -3.56 15.92
CA GLY A 169 -3.59 -4.40 16.58
C GLY A 169 -2.23 -3.71 16.70
N LEU A 170 -1.73 -3.14 15.59
CA LEU A 170 -0.50 -2.36 15.57
C LEU A 170 -0.56 -1.15 16.49
N GLY A 171 -1.64 -0.36 16.44
CA GLY A 171 -1.80 0.81 17.29
C GLY A 171 -1.87 0.48 18.79
N TRP A 172 -2.47 -0.67 19.16
CA TRP A 172 -2.42 -1.15 20.54
C TRP A 172 -1.03 -1.65 20.94
N ALA A 173 -0.35 -2.41 20.07
CA ALA A 173 0.98 -2.96 20.33
C ALA A 173 2.03 -1.85 20.49
N ALA A 174 2.04 -0.85 19.60
CA ALA A 174 2.92 0.32 19.69
C ALA A 174 2.74 1.12 20.99
N ARG A 175 1.65 0.89 21.73
CA ARG A 175 1.33 1.51 23.02
C ARG A 175 1.50 0.55 24.21
N GLY A 176 2.12 -0.61 24.00
CA GLY A 176 2.37 -1.62 25.03
C GLY A 176 1.13 -2.41 25.47
N SER A 177 0.02 -2.36 24.72
CA SER A 177 -1.22 -3.07 25.06
C SER A 177 -1.33 -4.39 24.29
N MET A 178 -0.50 -5.36 24.65
CA MET A 178 -0.41 -6.65 23.95
C MET A 178 -1.71 -7.46 23.97
N SER A 179 -2.47 -7.43 25.07
CA SER A 179 -3.78 -8.11 25.14
C SER A 179 -4.76 -7.62 24.07
N ASN A 180 -4.85 -6.29 23.88
CA ASN A 180 -5.68 -5.70 22.85
C ASN A 180 -5.12 -5.97 21.45
N ALA A 181 -3.79 -5.94 21.30
CA ALA A 181 -3.14 -6.29 20.04
C ALA A 181 -3.48 -7.72 19.60
N HIS A 182 -3.31 -8.71 20.47
CA HIS A 182 -3.66 -10.11 20.21
C HIS A 182 -5.12 -10.29 19.83
N THR A 183 -6.03 -9.62 20.53
CA THR A 183 -7.46 -9.69 20.22
C THR A 183 -7.73 -9.23 18.79
N ASN A 184 -7.17 -8.08 18.39
CA ASN A 184 -7.38 -7.53 17.05
C ASN A 184 -6.68 -8.37 15.96
N PHE A 185 -5.44 -8.83 16.17
CA PHE A 185 -4.78 -9.71 15.20
C PHE A 185 -5.50 -11.04 15.03
N SER A 186 -6.04 -11.62 16.11
CA SER A 186 -6.85 -12.84 16.02
C SER A 186 -8.11 -12.63 15.19
N ILE A 187 -8.83 -11.52 15.40
CA ILE A 187 -10.02 -11.18 14.59
C ILE A 187 -9.63 -11.04 13.11
N ALA A 188 -8.51 -10.38 12.81
CA ALA A 188 -8.03 -10.24 11.44
C ALA A 188 -7.76 -11.60 10.77
N VAL A 189 -7.09 -12.51 11.47
CA VAL A 189 -6.84 -13.89 10.98
C VAL A 189 -8.16 -14.64 10.79
N ASP A 190 -9.08 -14.54 11.73
CA ASP A 190 -10.38 -15.21 11.66
C ASP A 190 -11.21 -14.76 10.46
N GLN A 191 -11.20 -13.46 10.14
CA GLN A 191 -11.83 -12.93 8.93
C GLN A 191 -11.16 -13.44 7.65
N ARG A 192 -9.83 -13.46 7.57
CA ARG A 192 -9.14 -14.02 6.39
C ARG A 192 -9.46 -15.51 6.20
N ARG A 193 -9.57 -16.25 7.30
CA ARG A 193 -9.94 -17.67 7.29
C ARG A 193 -11.38 -17.89 6.84
N SER A 194 -12.33 -17.07 7.30
CA SER A 194 -13.74 -17.20 6.89
C SER A 194 -13.94 -16.89 5.40
N LEU A 195 -13.11 -16.01 4.84
CA LEU A 195 -13.05 -15.72 3.40
C LEU A 195 -12.22 -16.73 2.59
N ALA A 196 -11.76 -17.82 3.21
CA ALA A 196 -10.90 -18.84 2.59
C ALA A 196 -9.61 -18.28 1.95
N GLN A 197 -9.09 -17.15 2.44
CA GLN A 197 -7.89 -16.51 1.88
C GLN A 197 -6.60 -17.10 2.42
N SER A 198 -6.45 -17.14 3.75
CA SER A 198 -5.26 -17.68 4.43
C SER A 198 -5.55 -17.87 5.93
N ARG A 199 -4.72 -18.68 6.60
CA ARG A 199 -4.65 -18.81 8.06
C ARG A 199 -3.63 -17.86 8.70
N LEU A 200 -2.89 -17.12 7.88
CA LEU A 200 -1.88 -16.14 8.28
C LEU A 200 -2.25 -14.77 7.70
N LEU A 201 -1.73 -13.70 8.31
CA LEU A 201 -1.73 -12.35 7.76
C LEU A 201 -0.65 -12.21 6.67
N PRO A 202 -0.75 -11.22 5.76
CA PRO A 202 0.25 -11.03 4.71
C PRO A 202 1.61 -10.69 5.33
N ASN A 203 2.69 -11.31 4.84
CA ASN A 203 4.02 -11.16 5.44
C ASN A 203 4.53 -9.71 5.35
N GLU A 204 4.10 -8.97 4.33
CA GLU A 204 4.41 -7.56 4.12
C GLU A 204 4.07 -6.70 5.35
N MET A 205 2.99 -7.07 6.04
CA MET A 205 2.49 -6.38 7.23
C MET A 205 3.36 -6.65 8.48
N LEU A 206 4.16 -7.73 8.49
CA LEU A 206 5.08 -8.04 9.58
C LEU A 206 6.17 -6.96 9.71
N THR A 207 6.52 -6.29 8.61
CA THR A 207 7.44 -5.14 8.62
C THR A 207 6.98 -4.08 9.61
N PHE A 208 5.68 -3.75 9.64
CA PHE A 208 5.14 -2.75 10.57
C PHE A 208 5.19 -3.20 12.02
N VAL A 209 5.09 -4.50 12.30
CA VAL A 209 5.30 -5.04 13.65
C VAL A 209 6.76 -4.83 14.06
N ARG A 210 7.70 -5.15 13.17
CA ARG A 210 9.14 -5.00 13.42
C ARG A 210 9.55 -3.55 13.63
N ASP A 211 8.88 -2.62 12.94
CA ASP A 211 9.20 -1.20 13.00
C ASP A 211 8.56 -0.49 14.22
N LEU A 212 7.37 -0.93 14.67
CA LEU A 212 6.56 -0.20 15.66
C LEU A 212 6.48 -0.83 17.05
N VAL A 213 6.87 -2.09 17.20
CA VAL A 213 6.69 -2.86 18.45
C VAL A 213 8.03 -3.19 19.08
N ASP A 214 8.10 -3.17 20.40
CA ASP A 214 9.30 -3.55 21.16
C ASP A 214 9.76 -4.97 20.80
N GLU A 215 11.08 -5.15 20.68
CA GLU A 215 11.71 -6.39 20.20
C GLU A 215 11.30 -7.63 21.02
N SER A 216 11.06 -7.47 22.33
CA SER A 216 10.59 -8.55 23.21
C SER A 216 9.23 -9.12 22.81
N ASP A 217 8.40 -8.30 22.18
CA ASP A 217 7.00 -8.59 21.89
C ASP A 217 6.80 -8.93 20.39
N GLN A 218 7.76 -8.57 19.53
CA GLN A 218 7.73 -8.84 18.09
C GLN A 218 7.60 -10.33 17.78
N ALA A 219 8.37 -11.19 18.47
CA ALA A 219 8.31 -12.64 18.26
C ALA A 219 6.92 -13.21 18.57
N GLU A 220 6.24 -12.64 19.57
CA GLU A 220 4.89 -13.08 19.92
C GLU A 220 3.86 -12.68 18.84
N LEU A 221 4.02 -11.51 18.21
CA LEU A 221 3.12 -11.08 17.14
C LEU A 221 3.46 -11.73 15.79
N ALA A 222 4.72 -12.12 15.56
CA ALA A 222 5.15 -12.78 14.33
C ALA A 222 4.36 -14.07 14.03
N LYS A 223 3.83 -14.75 15.07
CA LYS A 223 3.00 -15.96 14.94
C LYS A 223 1.73 -15.78 14.10
N TYR A 224 1.26 -14.54 13.90
CA TYR A 224 0.11 -14.25 13.04
C TYR A 224 0.46 -14.15 11.55
N PHE A 225 1.74 -14.01 11.22
CA PHE A 225 2.24 -13.75 9.86
C PHE A 225 3.08 -14.91 9.32
N GLU A 226 3.74 -15.65 10.20
CA GLU A 226 4.64 -16.74 9.86
C GLU A 226 4.06 -18.09 10.35
N PRO A 227 4.33 -19.21 9.64
CA PRO A 227 3.96 -20.53 10.12
C PRO A 227 4.66 -20.81 11.45
N SER A 228 3.99 -21.51 12.37
CA SER A 228 4.67 -22.11 13.52
C SER A 228 5.78 -23.05 13.04
N ALA A 229 7.01 -22.79 13.48
CA ALA A 229 8.17 -23.63 13.24
C ALA A 229 8.03 -25.02 13.89
#